data_AF-A0A948FQC6-F1
#
_entry.id   AF-A0A948FQC6-F1
#
_cell.length_a   1.000
_cell.length_b   1.000
_cell.length_c   1.000
_cell.angle_alpha   90.00
_cell.angle_beta   90.00
_cell.angle_gamma   90.00
#
_symmetry.space_group_name_H-M   'P 1'
#
loop_
_entity.id
_entity.type
_entity.pdbx_description
1 polymer ?
#
loop_
_entity_poly.entity_id
_entity_poly.type
_entity_poly.pdbx_seq_one_letter_code
_entity_poly.pdbx_strand_id
1 'polypeptide(L)'
;MKKIKLIIIFTLGILVGFFSWQLKTQINASTRPIIREGKLDVEQLINSISDTLDTKNLNLIDTKYERFETVYDILQDNYYDTEKLDDVSMIEKAVKAFVDAIDDPYTVYMDSAQNSGFMGELK
;
A
#
# COMPACT_ATOMS: atom_id res chain seq x y z
N MET A 1 -10.53 -62.16 19.30
CA MET A 1 -11.43 -60.97 19.42
C MET A 1 -10.94 -59.89 20.39
N LYS A 2 -10.34 -60.21 21.55
CA LYS A 2 -9.90 -59.19 22.54
C LYS A 2 -8.76 -58.27 22.03
N LYS A 3 -7.80 -58.80 21.26
CA LYS A 3 -6.66 -58.04 20.74
C LYS A 3 -7.03 -57.00 19.67
N ILE A 4 -8.04 -57.29 18.84
CA ILE A 4 -8.52 -56.38 17.78
C ILE A 4 -9.25 -55.16 18.38
N LYS A 5 -10.03 -55.35 19.46
CA LYS A 5 -10.69 -54.24 20.15
C LYS A 5 -9.68 -53.26 20.79
N LEU A 6 -8.56 -53.78 21.29
CA LEU A 6 -7.51 -52.95 21.89
C LEU A 6 -6.82 -52.05 20.84
N ILE A 7 -6.56 -52.59 19.64
CA ILE A 7 -5.94 -51.84 18.55
C ILE A 7 -6.84 -50.70 18.08
N ILE A 8 -8.15 -50.95 17.93
CA ILE A 8 -9.12 -49.93 17.48
C ILE A 8 -9.21 -48.76 18.47
N ILE A 9 -9.23 -49.05 19.78
CA ILE A 9 -9.29 -48.01 20.82
C ILE A 9 -8.01 -47.16 20.80
N PHE A 10 -6.85 -47.80 20.60
CA PHE A 10 -5.57 -47.10 20.55
C PHE A 10 -5.47 -46.19 19.32
N THR A 11 -5.90 -46.67 18.14
CA THR A 11 -5.91 -45.84 16.92
C THR A 11 -6.89 -44.68 17.00
N LEU A 12 -8.05 -44.88 17.63
CA LEU A 12 -9.05 -43.82 17.79
C LEU A 12 -8.54 -42.72 18.75
N GLY A 13 -7.84 -43.10 19.82
CA GLY A 13 -7.21 -42.15 20.74
C GLY A 13 -6.17 -41.25 20.08
N ILE A 14 -5.32 -41.82 19.21
CA ILE A 14 -4.33 -41.05 18.45
C ILE A 14 -5.02 -40.07 17.49
N LEU A 15 -6.08 -40.51 16.81
CA LEU A 15 -6.81 -39.70 15.85
C LEU A 15 -7.50 -38.50 16.51
N VAL A 16 -8.14 -38.70 17.67
CA VAL A 16 -8.77 -37.63 18.45
C VAL A 16 -7.73 -36.66 19.02
N GLY A 17 -6.59 -37.16 19.48
CA GLY A 17 -5.47 -36.33 19.93
C GLY A 17 -4.91 -35.45 18.82
N PHE A 18 -4.70 -36.01 17.63
CA PHE A 18 -4.20 -35.28 16.47
C PHE A 18 -5.18 -34.21 15.99
N PHE A 19 -6.48 -34.54 15.95
CA PHE A 19 -7.53 -33.61 15.55
C PHE A 19 -7.71 -32.45 16.55
N SER A 20 -7.58 -32.73 17.85
CA SER A 20 -7.64 -31.70 18.90
C SER A 20 -6.45 -30.74 18.81
N TRP A 21 -5.26 -31.24 18.46
CA TRP A 21 -4.08 -30.42 18.25
C TRP A 21 -4.24 -29.53 17.00
N GLN A 22 -4.76 -30.07 15.90
CA GLN A 22 -5.02 -29.32 14.67
C GLN A 22 -5.98 -28.15 14.90
N LEU A 23 -7.06 -28.34 15.67
CA LEU A 23 -8.00 -27.26 16.00
C LEU A 23 -7.34 -26.13 16.82
N LYS A 24 -6.48 -26.47 17.78
CA LYS A 24 -5.78 -25.47 18.61
C LYS A 24 -4.83 -24.57 17.80
N THR A 25 -4.24 -25.10 16.73
CA THR A 25 -3.35 -24.32 15.86
C THR A 25 -4.08 -23.27 15.03
N GLN A 26 -5.36 -23.48 14.67
CA GLN A 26 -6.11 -22.52 13.87
C GLN A 26 -6.71 -21.37 14.68
N ILE A 27 -7.07 -21.58 15.95
CA ILE A 27 -7.69 -20.54 16.79
C ILE A 27 -6.66 -19.48 17.23
N ASN A 28 -5.39 -19.85 17.37
CA ASN A 28 -4.33 -18.93 17.79
C ASN A 28 -3.82 -17.99 16.67
N ALA A 29 -4.24 -18.20 15.42
CA ALA A 29 -3.69 -17.46 14.28
C ALA A 29 -4.43 -16.14 13.97
N SER A 30 -5.65 -15.91 14.49
CA SER A 30 -6.54 -14.86 13.94
C SER A 30 -6.98 -13.75 14.90
N THR A 31 -6.45 -13.64 16.11
CA THR A 31 -6.81 -12.52 17.01
C THR A 31 -5.61 -11.92 17.71
N ARG A 32 -4.81 -11.14 16.97
CA ARG A 32 -3.93 -10.13 17.57
C ARG A 32 -4.74 -8.84 17.73
N PRO A 33 -4.75 -8.18 18.89
CA PRO A 33 -5.51 -6.95 19.08
C PRO A 33 -4.87 -5.79 18.29
N ILE A 34 -5.74 -4.97 17.66
CA ILE A 34 -5.39 -3.80 16.83
C ILE A 34 -4.73 -2.68 17.66
N ILE A 35 -4.92 -2.70 18.97
CA ILE A 35 -4.32 -1.76 19.93
C ILE A 35 -3.28 -2.52 20.76
N ARG A 36 -2.02 -2.09 20.69
CA ARG A 36 -0.95 -2.52 21.61
C ARG A 36 -0.48 -1.32 22.40
N GLU A 37 -0.54 -1.39 23.72
CA GLU A 37 -0.01 -0.35 24.63
C GLU A 37 -0.54 1.07 24.35
N GLY A 38 -1.80 1.19 23.89
CA GLY A 38 -2.41 2.48 23.56
C GLY A 38 -1.89 3.14 22.29
N LYS A 39 -1.05 2.47 21.50
CA LYS A 39 -0.63 2.91 20.17
C LYS A 39 -1.42 2.17 19.09
N LEU A 40 -1.92 2.93 18.13
CA LEU A 40 -2.58 2.41 16.94
C LEU A 40 -1.53 1.77 16.03
N ASP A 41 -1.67 0.48 15.77
CA ASP A 41 -0.85 -0.23 14.79
C ASP A 41 -1.43 0.04 13.39
N VAL A 42 -0.90 1.10 12.76
CA VAL A 42 -1.35 1.58 11.44
C VAL A 42 -1.13 0.51 10.36
N GLU A 43 -0.08 -0.30 10.50
CA GLU A 43 0.27 -1.35 9.54
C GLU A 43 -0.74 -2.52 9.60
N GLN A 44 -1.14 -2.96 10.80
CA GLN A 44 -2.21 -3.94 10.95
C GLN A 44 -3.58 -3.41 10.49
N LEU A 45 -3.85 -2.11 10.70
CA LEU A 45 -5.08 -1.48 10.24
C LEU A 45 -5.15 -1.49 8.69
N ILE A 46 -4.08 -1.08 8.02
CA ILE A 46 -3.96 -1.10 6.56
C ILE A 46 -4.17 -2.52 6.04
N ASN A 47 -3.54 -3.54 6.65
CA ASN A 47 -3.70 -4.93 6.21
C ASN A 47 -5.15 -5.43 6.36
N SER A 48 -5.82 -5.09 7.46
CA SER A 48 -7.24 -5.45 7.67
C SER A 48 -8.20 -4.76 6.70
N ILE A 49 -7.86 -3.55 6.27
CA ILE A 49 -8.61 -2.78 5.28
C ILE A 49 -8.32 -3.33 3.87
N SER A 50 -7.07 -3.68 3.57
CA SER A 50 -6.66 -4.20 2.27
C SER A 50 -7.29 -5.56 1.95
N ASP A 51 -7.44 -6.44 2.96
CA ASP A 51 -8.12 -7.73 2.79
C ASP A 51 -9.64 -7.59 2.59
N THR A 52 -10.23 -6.46 2.98
CA THR A 52 -11.68 -6.20 2.89
C THR A 52 -12.06 -5.26 1.73
N LEU A 53 -11.10 -4.49 1.22
CA LEU A 53 -11.26 -3.64 0.06
C LEU A 53 -10.56 -4.28 -1.14
N ASP A 54 -11.34 -4.76 -2.11
CA ASP A 54 -10.81 -5.00 -3.45
C ASP A 54 -10.47 -3.63 -4.06
N THR A 55 -9.25 -3.17 -3.82
CA THR A 55 -8.74 -1.84 -4.22
C THR A 55 -8.89 -1.59 -5.71
N LYS A 56 -8.98 -2.66 -6.51
CA LYS A 56 -9.27 -2.66 -7.94
C LYS A 56 -10.73 -2.32 -8.29
N ASN A 57 -11.68 -2.70 -7.44
CA ASN A 57 -13.13 -2.45 -7.63
C ASN A 57 -13.61 -1.12 -7.04
N LEU A 58 -12.86 -0.52 -6.11
CA LEU A 58 -13.21 0.77 -5.50
C LEU A 58 -12.63 1.99 -6.23
N ASN A 59 -11.83 1.80 -7.28
CA ASN A 59 -11.25 2.90 -8.06
C ASN A 59 -10.47 3.91 -7.18
N LEU A 60 -9.91 3.44 -6.06
CA LEU A 60 -9.22 4.27 -5.06
C LEU A 60 -7.76 4.59 -5.45
N ILE A 61 -7.22 3.82 -6.39
CA ILE A 61 -5.98 4.12 -7.07
C ILE A 61 -6.40 4.72 -8.40
N ASP A 62 -6.41 6.05 -8.49
CA ASP A 62 -6.68 6.73 -9.75
C ASP A 62 -5.57 6.36 -10.75
N THR A 63 -5.86 5.40 -11.63
CA THR A 63 -4.95 4.92 -12.68
C THR A 63 -4.44 6.05 -13.58
N LYS A 64 -5.08 7.22 -13.54
CA LYS A 64 -4.68 8.41 -14.28
C LYS A 64 -3.20 8.79 -14.09
N TYR A 65 -2.62 8.54 -12.91
CA TYR A 65 -1.22 8.90 -12.60
C TYR A 65 -0.28 7.71 -12.43
N GLU A 66 -0.73 6.47 -12.66
CA GLU A 66 0.10 5.25 -12.51
C GLU A 66 1.41 5.32 -13.32
N ARG A 67 1.35 5.96 -14.49
CA ARG A 67 2.54 6.15 -15.35
C ARG A 67 3.58 7.08 -14.73
N PHE A 68 3.19 8.06 -13.92
CA PHE A 68 4.14 8.92 -13.23
C PHE A 68 4.94 8.13 -12.21
N GLU A 69 4.26 7.35 -11.37
CA GLU A 69 4.89 6.47 -10.37
C GLU A 69 5.82 5.46 -11.05
N THR A 70 5.34 4.78 -12.09
CA THR A 70 6.15 3.79 -12.82
C THR A 70 7.44 4.39 -13.38
N VAL A 71 7.37 5.60 -13.96
CA VAL A 71 8.56 6.28 -14.49
C VAL A 71 9.48 6.71 -13.37
N TYR A 72 8.94 7.22 -12.27
CA TYR A 72 9.72 7.64 -11.12
C TYR A 72 10.45 6.46 -10.46
N ASP A 73 9.80 5.30 -10.31
CA ASP A 73 10.41 4.06 -9.83
C ASP A 73 11.56 3.61 -10.74
N ILE A 74 11.34 3.61 -12.07
CA ILE A 74 12.40 3.29 -13.04
C ILE A 74 13.60 4.22 -12.89
N LEU A 75 13.36 5.52 -12.66
CA LEU A 75 14.43 6.50 -12.44
C LEU A 75 15.17 6.22 -11.13
N GLN A 76 14.47 5.98 -10.02
CA GLN A 76 15.12 5.66 -8.75
C GLN A 76 16.00 4.40 -8.85
N ASP A 77 15.52 3.37 -9.55
CA ASP A 77 16.21 2.09 -9.66
C ASP A 77 17.40 2.11 -10.63
N ASN A 78 17.31 2.90 -11.71
CA ASN A 78 18.22 2.77 -12.85
C ASN A 78 18.99 4.06 -13.19
N TYR A 79 18.63 5.21 -12.62
CA TYR A 79 19.33 6.45 -12.91
C TYR A 79 20.70 6.47 -12.20
N TYR A 80 21.74 6.76 -12.98
CA TYR A 80 23.13 6.67 -12.52
C TYR A 80 23.45 7.61 -11.35
N ASP A 81 22.78 8.76 -11.27
CA ASP A 81 23.09 9.84 -10.33
C ASP A 81 21.82 10.23 -9.55
N THR A 82 21.49 9.42 -8.55
CA THR A 82 20.24 9.58 -7.77
C THR A 82 20.19 10.91 -7.01
N GLU A 83 21.32 11.58 -6.76
CA GLU A 83 21.34 12.91 -6.13
C GLU A 83 20.71 14.00 -7.00
N LYS A 84 20.55 13.76 -8.30
CA LYS A 84 19.83 14.66 -9.22
C LYS A 84 18.32 14.43 -9.25
N LEU A 85 17.82 13.35 -8.64
CA LEU A 85 16.39 13.10 -8.51
C LEU A 85 15.85 13.92 -7.35
N ASP A 86 15.55 15.19 -7.62
CA ASP A 86 14.89 16.09 -6.67
C ASP A 86 13.38 16.05 -6.87
N ASP A 87 12.69 15.31 -6.01
CA ASP A 87 11.25 15.07 -6.05
C ASP A 87 10.46 16.38 -6.16
N VAL A 88 10.85 17.40 -5.39
CA VAL A 88 10.13 18.67 -5.35
C VAL A 88 10.23 19.36 -6.71
N SER A 89 11.45 19.49 -7.25
CA SER A 89 11.65 20.11 -8.57
C SER A 89 11.02 19.29 -9.70
N MET A 90 11.06 17.97 -9.62
CA MET A 90 10.48 17.09 -10.63
C MET A 90 8.95 17.20 -10.65
N ILE A 91 8.29 17.20 -9.50
CA ILE A 91 6.83 17.37 -9.39
C ILE A 91 6.42 18.76 -9.89
N GLU A 92 7.11 19.83 -9.49
CA GLU A 92 6.79 21.19 -9.97
C GLU A 92 6.88 21.28 -11.51
N LYS A 93 7.95 20.74 -12.10
CA LYS A 93 8.10 20.69 -13.56
C LYS A 93 7.07 19.81 -14.24
N ALA A 94 6.69 18.69 -13.63
CA ALA A 94 5.65 17.81 -14.15
C ALA A 94 4.27 18.49 -14.14
N VAL A 95 3.92 19.19 -13.06
CA VAL A 95 2.68 19.98 -12.98
C VAL A 95 2.69 21.09 -14.03
N LYS A 96 3.81 21.81 -14.19
CA LYS A 96 3.94 22.81 -15.23
C LYS A 96 3.73 22.22 -16.63
N ALA A 97 4.39 21.12 -16.94
CA ALA A 97 4.24 20.43 -18.23
C ALA A 97 2.80 19.91 -18.45
N PHE A 98 2.13 19.49 -17.38
CA PHE A 98 0.74 19.04 -17.42
C PHE A 98 -0.22 20.18 -17.77
N VAL A 99 0.03 21.39 -17.26
CA VAL A 99 -0.73 22.60 -17.64
C VAL A 99 -0.36 23.05 -19.05
N ASP A 100 0.93 23.06 -19.41
CA ASP A 100 1.40 23.44 -20.76
C ASP A 100 0.80 22.53 -21.85
N ALA A 101 0.50 21.26 -21.53
CA ALA A 101 -0.13 20.31 -22.44
C ALA A 101 -1.57 20.67 -22.87
N ILE A 102 -2.21 21.65 -22.21
CA ILE A 102 -3.51 22.19 -22.63
C ILE A 102 -3.40 22.98 -23.94
N ASP A 103 -2.19 23.46 -24.29
CA ASP A 103 -1.91 24.27 -25.49
C ASP A 103 -2.77 25.55 -25.57
N ASP A 104 -3.13 26.09 -24.40
CA ASP A 104 -3.82 27.37 -24.28
C ASP A 104 -2.83 28.45 -23.80
N PRO A 105 -2.54 29.49 -24.61
CA PRO A 105 -1.58 30.53 -24.26
C PRO A 105 -1.97 31.35 -23.03
N TYR A 106 -3.22 31.27 -22.58
CA TYR A 106 -3.71 31.99 -21.40
C TYR A 106 -3.76 31.13 -20.12
N THR A 107 -3.51 29.83 -20.24
CA THR A 107 -3.50 28.89 -19.11
C THR A 107 -2.06 28.53 -18.78
N VAL A 108 -1.55 29.07 -17.68
CA VAL A 108 -0.14 28.91 -17.29
C VAL A 108 -0.06 28.54 -15.81
N TYR A 109 0.82 27.58 -15.50
CA TYR A 109 1.23 27.31 -14.13
C TYR A 109 2.37 28.24 -13.74
N MET A 110 2.20 28.97 -12.63
CA MET A 110 3.24 29.82 -12.05
C MET A 110 3.74 29.20 -10.77
N ASP A 111 5.07 29.06 -10.66
CA ASP A 111 5.70 28.72 -9.38
C ASP A 111 5.60 29.89 -8.38
N SER A 112 5.97 29.64 -7.13
CA SER A 112 5.87 30.66 -6.07
C SER A 112 6.66 31.93 -6.37
N ALA A 113 7.83 31.82 -7.03
CA ALA A 113 8.66 32.97 -7.35
C ALA A 113 8.07 33.79 -8.51
N GLN A 114 7.60 33.11 -9.56
CA GLN A 114 6.92 33.71 -10.70
C GLN A 114 5.64 34.44 -10.27
N ASN A 115 4.80 33.78 -9.47
CA ASN A 115 3.57 34.38 -8.97
C ASN A 115 3.84 35.62 -8.10
N SER A 116 4.86 35.57 -7.24
CA SER A 116 5.25 36.72 -6.41
C SER A 116 5.73 37.91 -7.25
N GLY A 117 6.53 37.64 -8.29
CA GLY A 117 6.99 38.66 -9.23
C GLY A 117 5.83 39.30 -9.99
N PHE A 118 4.94 38.48 -10.55
CA PHE A 118 3.76 38.93 -11.27
C PHE A 118 2.84 39.80 -10.39
N MET A 119 2.59 39.39 -9.15
CA MET A 119 1.80 40.20 -8.20
C MET A 119 2.48 41.52 -7.82
N GLY A 120 3.80 41.61 -7.93
CA GLY A 120 4.56 42.84 -7.78
C GLY A 120 4.32 43.83 -8.93
N GLU A 121 4.19 43.33 -10.16
CA GLU A 121 3.94 44.15 -11.35
C GLU A 121 2.49 44.68 -11.43
N LEU A 122 1.55 44.03 -10.74
CA LEU A 122 0.14 44.44 -10.71
C LEU A 122 -0.18 45.56 -9.70
N LYS A 123 0.78 45.98 -8.88
CA LYS A 123 0.63 47.03 -7.87
C LYS A 123 1.11 48.39 -8.39
#